data_AF-A0A0G1WAK3-F1
#
_entry.id   AF-A0A0G1WAK3-F1
#
_cell.length_a   1.000
_cell.length_b   1.000
_cell.length_c   1.000
_cell.angle_alpha   90.00
_cell.angle_beta   90.00
_cell.angle_gamma   90.00
#
_symmetry.space_group_name_H-M   'P 1'
#
loop_
_entity.id
_entity.type
_entity.pdbx_description
1 polymer ?
#
loop_
_entity_poly.entity_id
_entity_poly.type
_entity_poly.pdbx_seq_one_letter_code
_entity_poly.pdbx_strand_id
1 'polypeptide(L)'
;MQTTVFEDIVKLQPKGLLTIPKKLRQSVGLTERSLLRIKAKGKQLIIEPVYTTPAPRTFSDEEIQEWLEFDKQETEALRKQGLL
;
A
#
# COMPACT_ATOMS: atom_id res chain seq x y z
N MET A 1 -5.14 12.17 -16.53
CA MET A 1 -5.58 10.98 -15.76
C MET A 1 -7.10 10.98 -15.76
N GLN A 2 -7.75 9.96 -16.31
CA GLN A 2 -9.22 9.89 -16.35
C GLN A 2 -9.74 9.49 -14.95
N THR A 3 -10.65 10.28 -14.40
CA THR A 3 -11.29 9.98 -13.11
C THR A 3 -12.47 9.06 -13.36
N THR A 4 -12.32 7.78 -13.03
CA THR A 4 -13.44 6.83 -13.08
C THR A 4 -14.35 7.08 -11.88
N VAL A 5 -15.59 7.52 -12.13
CA VAL A 5 -16.61 7.72 -11.09
C VAL A 5 -17.39 6.41 -10.92
N PHE A 6 -17.35 5.86 -9.71
CA PHE A 6 -18.22 4.75 -9.30
C PHE A 6 -19.34 5.29 -8.42
N GLU A 7 -20.58 5.00 -8.79
CA GLU A 7 -21.78 5.40 -8.05
C GLU A 7 -22.61 4.16 -7.72
N ASP A 8 -22.95 4.00 -6.44
CA ASP A 8 -23.85 2.97 -5.93
C ASP A 8 -24.72 3.58 -4.82
N ILE A 9 -26.01 3.28 -4.83
CA ILE A 9 -26.93 3.66 -3.75
C ILE A 9 -26.97 2.52 -2.73
N VAL A 10 -26.49 2.78 -1.52
CA VAL A 10 -26.50 1.82 -0.41
C VAL A 10 -27.39 2.30 0.73
N LYS A 11 -28.11 1.38 1.34
CA LYS A 11 -28.91 1.66 2.54
C LYS A 11 -28.01 1.61 3.77
N LEU A 12 -28.06 2.65 4.59
CA LEU A 12 -27.38 2.65 5.88
C LEU A 12 -28.00 1.61 6.81
N GLN A 13 -27.16 0.77 7.41
CA GLN A 13 -27.59 -0.23 8.37
C GLN A 13 -27.68 0.38 9.77
N PRO A 14 -28.33 -0.31 10.75
CA PRO A 14 -28.39 0.17 12.12
C PRO A 14 -27.01 0.51 12.69
N LYS A 15 -26.98 1.45 13.64
CA LYS A 15 -25.75 1.95 14.28
C LYS A 15 -24.77 2.63 13.32
N GLY A 16 -25.25 3.07 12.15
CA GLY A 16 -24.41 3.78 11.17
C GLY A 16 -23.44 2.87 10.41
N LEU A 17 -23.71 1.56 10.37
CA LEU A 17 -22.88 0.63 9.62
C LEU A 17 -23.10 0.82 8.11
N LEU A 18 -22.01 1.06 7.38
CA LEU A 18 -22.00 1.20 5.93
C LEU A 18 -21.31 -0.02 5.31
N THR A 19 -21.99 -0.71 4.40
CA THR A 19 -21.38 -1.78 3.61
C THR A 19 -20.84 -1.21 2.32
N ILE A 20 -19.53 -1.36 2.09
CA ILE A 20 -18.88 -0.92 0.84
C ILE A 20 -18.98 -2.07 -0.19
N PRO A 21 -19.64 -1.85 -1.36
CA PRO A 21 -19.77 -2.86 -2.41
C PRO A 21 -18.41 -3.41 -2.88
N LYS A 22 -18.38 -4.69 -3.29
CA LYS A 22 -17.14 -5.39 -3.68
C LYS A 22 -16.35 -4.63 -4.75
N LYS A 23 -17.03 -4.11 -5.78
CA LYS A 23 -16.40 -3.36 -6.88
C LYS A 23 -15.69 -2.11 -6.37
N LEU A 24 -16.36 -1.33 -5.52
CA LEU A 24 -15.80 -0.11 -4.93
C LEU A 24 -14.63 -0.42 -3.98
N ARG A 25 -14.74 -1.49 -3.16
CA ARG A 25 -13.61 -1.93 -2.31
C ARG A 25 -12.36 -2.24 -3.13
N GLN A 26 -12.52 -2.98 -4.23
CA GLN A 26 -11.41 -3.36 -5.09
C GLN A 26 -10.81 -2.14 -5.81
N SER A 27 -11.64 -1.21 -6.29
CA SER A 27 -11.14 -0.02 -7.01
C SER A 27 -10.33 0.92 -6.12
N VAL A 28 -10.64 1.00 -4.82
CA VAL A 28 -9.90 1.83 -3.85
C VAL A 28 -8.89 1.04 -3.00
N GLY A 29 -8.63 -0.23 -3.35
CA GLY A 29 -7.63 -1.06 -2.69
C GLY A 29 -7.92 -1.37 -1.21
N LEU A 30 -9.20 -1.45 -0.82
CA LEU A 30 -9.60 -1.81 0.54
C LEU A 30 -9.61 -3.33 0.74
N THR A 31 -8.91 -3.78 1.76
CA THR A 31 -8.87 -5.17 2.23
C THR A 31 -9.59 -5.32 3.57
N GLU A 32 -9.72 -6.55 4.05
CA GLU A 32 -10.24 -6.79 5.40
C GLU A 32 -9.39 -6.07 6.44
N ARG A 33 -10.05 -5.43 7.41
CA ARG A 33 -9.42 -4.67 8.50
C ARG A 33 -8.58 -3.46 8.05
N SER A 34 -8.74 -2.98 6.82
CA SER A 34 -8.17 -1.70 6.38
C SER A 34 -8.60 -0.55 7.30
N LEU A 35 -7.67 0.36 7.61
CA LEU A 35 -7.98 1.59 8.32
C LEU A 35 -8.59 2.60 7.35
N LEU A 36 -9.63 3.29 7.82
CA LEU A 36 -10.33 4.32 7.08
C LEU A 36 -10.31 5.63 7.86
N ARG A 37 -10.07 6.73 7.15
CA ARG A 37 -10.28 8.08 7.67
C ARG A 37 -11.64 8.55 7.21
N ILE A 38 -12.46 9.01 8.15
CA ILE A 38 -13.78 9.57 7.88
C ILE A 38 -13.73 11.06 8.19
N LYS A 39 -14.17 11.90 7.24
CA LYS A 39 -14.29 13.35 7.40
C LYS A 39 -15.68 13.80 6.96
N ALA A 40 -16.22 14.79 7.65
CA ALA A 40 -17.40 15.52 7.20
C ALA A 40 -16.97 16.86 6.59
N LYS A 41 -17.43 17.14 5.36
CA LYS A 41 -17.25 18.44 4.69
C LYS A 41 -18.62 18.96 4.26
N GLY A 42 -19.21 19.82 5.08
CA GLY A 42 -20.60 20.27 4.87
C GLY A 42 -21.58 19.09 4.95
N LYS A 43 -22.30 18.82 3.86
CA LYS A 43 -23.24 17.68 3.73
C LYS A 43 -22.62 16.43 3.10
N GLN A 44 -21.30 16.41 2.92
CA GLN A 44 -20.59 15.27 2.32
C GLN A 44 -19.81 14.50 3.38
N LEU A 45 -19.94 13.17 3.34
CA LEU A 45 -19.10 12.24 4.08
C LEU A 45 -18.00 11.74 3.14
N ILE A 46 -16.75 12.02 3.49
CA ILE A 46 -15.58 11.60 2.73
C ILE A 46 -14.90 10.47 3.49
N ILE A 47 -14.73 9.32 2.83
CA ILE A 47 -14.09 8.13 3.39
C ILE A 47 -12.84 7.83 2.56
N GLU A 48 -11.68 7.87 3.21
CA GLU A 48 -10.37 7.70 2.56
C GLU A 48 -9.65 6.49 3.18
N PRO A 49 -9.04 5.59 2.39
CA PRO A 49 -8.15 4.57 2.94
C PRO A 49 -6.95 5.23 3.64
N VAL A 50 -6.53 4.66 4.75
CA VAL A 50 -5.30 5.03 5.45
C VAL A 50 -4.33 3.87 5.34
N TYR A 51 -3.28 4.08 4.56
CA TYR A 51 -2.19 3.13 4.45
C TYR A 51 -1.18 3.40 5.57
N THR A 52 -1.01 2.44 6.47
CA THR A 52 0.08 2.42 7.45
C THR A 52 1.27 1.67 6.85
N THR A 53 1.72 2.06 5.67
CA THR A 53 3.05 1.64 5.23
C THR A 53 4.06 2.46 6.06
N PRO A 54 5.09 1.85 6.69
CA PRO A 54 6.30 2.62 6.89
C PRO A 54 6.69 3.13 5.50
N ALA A 55 7.06 4.41 5.40
CA ALA A 55 7.48 4.97 4.13
C ALA A 55 8.46 3.99 3.45
N PRO A 56 8.33 3.72 2.13
CA PRO A 56 9.29 2.88 1.44
C PRO A 56 10.68 3.42 1.80
N ARG A 57 11.52 2.54 2.39
CA ARG A 57 12.84 2.96 2.83
C ARG A 57 13.60 3.42 1.60
N THR A 58 13.98 4.69 1.58
CA THR A 58 14.93 5.21 0.60
C THR A 58 16.31 4.73 1.02
N PHE A 59 16.99 4.00 0.15
CA PHE A 59 18.39 3.64 0.33
C PHE A 59 19.25 4.77 -0.20
N SER A 60 20.34 5.09 0.49
CA SER A 60 21.33 6.04 -0.03
C SER A 60 22.22 5.35 -1.06
N ASP A 61 22.86 6.14 -1.92
CA ASP A 61 23.78 5.59 -2.92
C ASP A 61 24.93 4.82 -2.25
N GLU A 62 25.39 5.27 -1.07
CA GLU A 62 26.42 4.59 -0.28
C GLU A 62 25.97 3.20 0.19
N GLU A 63 24.74 3.10 0.71
CA GLU A 63 24.17 1.82 1.18
C GLU A 63 24.06 0.80 0.02
N ILE A 64 23.71 1.29 -1.18
CA ILE A 64 23.66 0.46 -2.39
C ILE A 64 25.07 0.01 -2.79
N GLN A 65 26.08 0.88 -2.72
CA GLN A 65 27.46 0.50 -3.06
C GLN A 65 28.02 -0.55 -2.10
N GLU A 66 27.79 -0.39 -0.79
CA GLU A 66 28.24 -1.37 0.22
C GLU A 66 27.70 -2.77 -0.08
N TRP A 67 26.45 -2.89 -0.50
CA TRP A 67 25.85 -4.18 -0.85
C TRP A 67 26.43 -4.77 -2.12
N LEU A 68 26.66 -3.95 -3.15
CA LEU A 68 27.27 -4.41 -4.40
C LEU A 68 28.71 -4.88 -4.17
N GLU A 69 29.46 -4.19 -3.31
CA GLU A 69 30.81 -4.60 -2.93
C GLU A 69 30.80 -5.90 -2.13
N PHE A 70 29.89 -6.02 -1.16
CA PHE A 70 29.73 -7.25 -0.37
C PHE A 70 29.36 -8.45 -1.26
N ASP A 71 28.39 -8.30 -2.16
CA ASP A 71 27.96 -9.35 -3.07
C ASP A 71 29.08 -9.80 -4.02
N LYS A 72 29.89 -8.85 -4.49
CA LYS A 72 31.10 -9.15 -5.29
C LYS A 72 32.12 -9.95 -4.50
N GLN A 73 32.40 -9.56 -3.25
CA GLN A 73 33.36 -10.27 -2.39
C GLN A 73 32.91 -11.70 -2.10
N GLU A 74 31.64 -11.90 -1.76
CA GLU A 74 31.06 -13.22 -1.50
C GLU A 74 31.11 -14.10 -2.75
N THR A 75 30.77 -13.55 -3.92
CA THR A 75 30.84 -14.28 -5.19
C THR A 75 32.27 -14.74 -5.51
N GLU A 76 33.27 -13.87 -5.29
CA GLU A 76 34.67 -14.23 -5.47
C GLU A 76 35.15 -15.30 -4.47
N ALA A 77 34.69 -15.23 -3.22
CA ALA A 77 35.01 -16.22 -2.19
C ALA A 77 34.43 -17.60 -2.54
N LEU A 78 33.16 -17.66 -2.97
CA LEU A 78 32.48 -18.90 -3.34
C LEU A 78 33.09 -19.54 -4.59
N ARG A 79 33.49 -18.73 -5.59
CA ARG A 79 34.25 -19.22 -6.76
C ARG A 79 35.58 -19.85 -6.35
N LYS A 80 36.32 -19.23 -5.42
CA LYS A 80 37.58 -19.79 -4.90
C LYS A 80 37.38 -21.11 -4.16
N GLN A 81 36.22 -21.29 -3.53
CA GLN A 81 35.84 -22.53 -2.84
C GLN A 81 35.25 -23.60 -3.78
N GLY A 82 35.05 -23.29 -5.07
CA GLY A 82 34.47 -24.20 -6.06
C GLY A 82 32.99 -24.52 -5.83
N LEU A 83 32.30 -23.67 -5.06
CA LEU A 83 30.87 -23.79 -4.75
C LEU A 83 29.98 -23.05 -5.76
N LEU A 84 30.60 -22.36 -6.72
CA LEU A 84 30.01 -21.54 -7.78
C LEU A 84 30.83 -21.66 -9.07
#